data_AF-A0A4Y2UPB4-F1
#
_entry.id   AF-A0A4Y2UPB4-F1
#
_cell.length_a   1.000
_cell.length_b   1.000
_cell.length_c   1.000
_cell.angle_alpha   90.00
_cell.angle_beta   90.00
_cell.angle_gamma   90.00
#
_symmetry.space_group_name_H-M   'P 1'
#
loop_
_entity.id
_entity.type
_entity.pdbx_description
1 polymer ?
#
loop_
_entity_poly.entity_id
_entity_poly.type
_entity_poly.pdbx_seq_one_letter_code
_entity_poly.pdbx_strand_id
1 'polypeptide(L)'
;MQWRPTSDIFTFQVTAKLKDNFSKREVLSNIASTFDPLGLIGSKITSAKIFLQRIRLQKLNCNDTVPPNDLNDWLKFLQDLQAVNKLEITRYAIITIPVTIDLLCFCDVLDKAYGAVLYLCCKNESGEVQTCILCRKSIVCPIKATTTPHLELSAALLLVRLVSKVISIIQVPINHIYMWTDSNIALAWIKIPHEKLKTYVSNPVKIINTLCPNYDWRHANSTDNPADLISMDEDNILRVGGCLQKTRITPDENYPKLLPAHLHVCPQTLLHLVRQEFWPVGGRNLARKIVN
;
A
#
# COMPACT_ATOMS: atom_id res chain seq x y z
N MET A 1 10.77 7.14 -0.57
CA MET A 1 11.39 5.81 -0.59
C MET A 1 12.69 5.88 -1.37
N GLN A 2 13.76 5.36 -0.79
CA GLN A 2 15.08 5.16 -1.38
C GLN A 2 15.44 3.69 -1.27
N TRP A 3 16.25 3.19 -2.19
CA TRP A 3 16.78 1.84 -2.13
C TRP A 3 18.27 1.93 -1.86
N ARG A 4 18.75 1.16 -0.88
CA ARG A 4 20.16 0.96 -0.58
C ARG A 4 20.60 -0.35 -1.26
N PRO A 5 21.36 -0.29 -2.37
CA PRO A 5 21.67 -1.50 -3.15
C PRO A 5 22.56 -2.50 -2.42
N THR A 6 23.44 -2.03 -1.55
CA THR A 6 24.41 -2.88 -0.84
C THR A 6 23.75 -3.77 0.20
N SER A 7 22.75 -3.25 0.92
CA SER A 7 22.01 -4.00 1.94
C SER A 7 20.67 -4.54 1.44
N ASP A 8 20.28 -4.21 0.21
CA ASP A 8 18.98 -4.51 -0.41
C ASP A 8 17.75 -4.11 0.43
N ILE A 9 17.81 -2.91 1.02
CA ILE A 9 16.79 -2.37 1.92
C ILE A 9 16.14 -1.13 1.30
N PHE A 10 14.83 -1.01 1.46
CA PHE A 10 14.09 0.23 1.29
C PHE A 10 14.15 1.07 2.57
N THR A 11 14.49 2.34 2.39
CA THR A 11 14.46 3.35 3.44
C THR A 11 13.61 4.54 3.02
N PHE A 12 13.28 5.39 3.97
CA PHE A 12 12.52 6.61 3.71
C PHE A 12 13.32 7.82 4.16
N GLN A 13 13.19 8.90 3.40
CA GLN A 13 13.73 10.20 3.74
C GLN A 13 12.59 11.21 3.64
N VAL A 14 12.10 11.60 4.81
CA VAL A 14 11.09 12.62 5.01
C VAL A 14 11.73 13.73 5.81
N THR A 15 11.79 14.92 5.22
CA THR A 15 12.24 16.14 5.89
C THR A 15 11.01 16.96 6.25
N ALA A 16 10.56 16.86 7.50
CA ALA A 16 9.52 17.75 8.01
C ALA A 16 10.16 19.07 8.45
N LYS A 17 9.97 20.13 7.67
CA LYS A 17 10.32 21.50 8.09
C LYS A 17 9.28 21.97 9.09
N LEU A 18 9.57 21.88 10.38
CA LEU A 18 8.70 22.41 11.43
C LEU A 18 8.71 23.95 11.34
N LYS A 19 7.51 24.53 11.32
CA LYS A 19 7.26 25.97 11.26
C LYS A 19 6.12 26.30 12.21
N ASP A 20 6.07 27.54 12.65
CA ASP A 20 4.99 28.00 13.53
C ASP A 20 3.64 28.03 12.82
N ASN A 21 3.62 28.22 11.50
CA ASN A 21 2.41 28.26 10.69
C ASN A 21 2.58 27.48 9.39
N PHE A 22 1.48 26.90 8.90
CA PHE A 22 1.39 26.27 7.58
C PHE A 22 0.18 26.77 6.82
N SER A 23 0.36 27.00 5.53
CA SER A 23 -0.75 27.18 4.59
C SER A 23 -1.31 25.84 4.12
N LYS A 24 -2.56 25.83 3.65
CA LYS A 24 -3.16 24.64 3.00
C LYS A 24 -2.30 24.08 1.86
N ARG A 25 -1.66 24.96 1.08
CA ARG A 25 -0.75 24.59 -0.02
C ARG A 25 0.50 23.87 0.50
N GLU A 26 1.07 24.32 1.61
CA GLU A 26 2.23 23.66 2.21
C GLU A 26 1.88 22.28 2.77
N VAL A 27 0.71 22.13 3.42
CA VAL A 27 0.20 20.81 3.85
C VAL A 27 0.11 19.86 2.66
N LEU A 28 -0.53 20.30 1.56
CA LEU A 28 -0.64 19.53 0.32
C LEU A 28 0.73 19.14 -0.25
N SER A 29 1.65 20.10 -0.30
CA SER A 29 3.02 19.89 -0.79
C SER A 29 3.76 18.84 0.04
N ASN A 30 3.66 18.93 1.37
CA ASN A 30 4.28 17.96 2.28
C ASN A 30 3.74 16.55 2.06
N ILE A 31 2.41 16.37 1.96
CA ILE A 31 1.80 15.06 1.70
C ILE A 31 2.28 14.51 0.34
N ALA A 32 2.28 15.35 -0.71
CA ALA A 32 2.68 14.94 -2.05
C ALA A 32 4.19 14.65 -2.18
N SER A 33 5.01 15.21 -1.30
CA SER A 33 6.46 14.99 -1.26
C SER A 33 6.83 13.58 -0.78
N THR A 34 5.96 12.97 0.03
CA THR A 34 6.15 11.62 0.56
C THR A 34 5.93 10.58 -0.54
N PHE A 35 7.04 10.07 -1.09
CA PHE A 35 7.01 9.03 -2.10
C PHE A 35 6.98 7.64 -1.47
N ASP A 36 5.84 6.97 -1.55
CA ASP A 36 5.61 5.58 -1.12
C ASP A 36 4.77 4.85 -2.18
N PRO A 37 5.42 4.29 -3.19
CA PRO A 37 4.69 3.74 -4.32
C PRO A 37 4.09 2.37 -3.95
N LEU A 38 4.69 1.63 -3.00
CA LEU A 38 4.24 0.32 -2.53
C LEU A 38 3.24 0.39 -1.37
N GLY A 39 3.04 1.56 -0.77
CA GLY A 39 2.11 1.75 0.35
C GLY A 39 2.64 1.21 1.69
N LEU A 40 3.96 1.03 1.82
CA LEU A 40 4.60 0.45 3.02
C LEU A 40 4.47 1.37 4.24
N ILE A 41 4.39 2.68 4.03
CA ILE A 41 4.07 3.69 5.06
C ILE A 41 2.65 4.23 4.86
N GLY A 42 1.79 3.42 4.23
CA GLY A 42 0.45 3.78 3.82
C GLY A 42 -0.44 4.23 4.99
N SER A 43 -0.23 3.72 6.20
CA SER A 43 -0.94 4.17 7.41
C SER A 43 -0.72 5.66 7.66
N LYS A 44 0.54 6.11 7.74
CA LYS A 44 0.90 7.52 7.93
C LYS A 44 0.38 8.41 6.79
N ILE A 45 0.50 7.95 5.54
CA ILE A 45 -0.02 8.71 4.39
C ILE A 45 -1.55 8.81 4.44
N THR A 46 -2.24 7.78 4.92
CA THR A 46 -3.70 7.79 5.09
C THR A 46 -4.13 8.82 6.12
N SER A 47 -3.48 8.87 7.28
CA SER A 47 -3.72 9.91 8.29
C SER A 47 -3.52 11.31 7.72
N ALA A 48 -2.47 11.52 6.92
CA ALA A 48 -2.24 12.78 6.23
C ALA A 48 -3.37 13.14 5.25
N LYS A 49 -3.87 12.15 4.49
CA LYS A 49 -4.99 12.35 3.55
C LYS A 49 -6.31 12.63 4.27
N ILE A 50 -6.55 12.01 5.42
CA ILE A 50 -7.71 12.29 6.28
C ILE A 50 -7.64 13.73 6.80
N PHE A 51 -6.48 14.15 7.30
CA PHE A 51 -6.25 15.54 7.71
C PHE A 51 -6.52 16.52 6.56
N LEU A 52 -6.01 16.22 5.38
CA LEU A 52 -6.26 17.04 4.20
C LEU A 52 -7.75 17.11 3.82
N GLN A 53 -8.49 16.02 3.96
CA GLN A 53 -9.93 16.02 3.76
C GLN A 53 -10.64 16.94 4.78
N ARG A 54 -10.22 16.89 6.06
CA ARG A 54 -10.73 17.78 7.13
C ARG A 54 -10.52 19.26 6.81
N ILE A 55 -9.31 19.65 6.41
CA ILE A 55 -8.99 21.04 6.01
C ILE A 55 -9.78 21.48 4.78
N ARG A 56 -10.01 20.57 3.82
CA ARG A 56 -10.82 20.89 2.63
C ARG A 56 -12.28 21.20 2.98
N LEU A 57 -12.83 20.56 4.00
CA LEU A 57 -14.20 20.81 4.46
C LEU A 57 -14.39 22.21 5.05
N GLN A 58 -13.33 22.81 5.58
CA GLN A 58 -13.33 24.17 6.11
C GLN A 58 -13.29 25.26 5.01
N LYS A 59 -13.25 24.86 3.73
CA LYS A 59 -13.28 25.78 2.56
C LYS A 59 -12.16 26.84 2.53
N LEU A 60 -11.02 26.57 3.18
CA LEU A 60 -9.83 27.42 3.11
C LEU A 60 -9.29 27.55 1.68
N ASN A 61 -8.79 28.73 1.31
CA ASN A 61 -8.02 28.93 0.09
C ASN A 61 -6.62 28.30 0.21
N CYS A 62 -5.91 28.19 -0.91
CA CYS A 62 -4.59 27.53 -0.92
C CYS A 62 -3.54 28.22 -0.04
N ASN A 63 -3.61 29.54 0.09
CA ASN A 63 -2.63 30.32 0.86
C ASN A 63 -3.08 30.60 2.29
N ASP A 64 -4.32 30.25 2.64
CA ASP A 64 -4.84 30.48 3.99
C ASP A 64 -4.12 29.58 4.99
N THR A 65 -3.87 30.15 6.17
CA THR A 65 -3.23 29.47 7.29
C THR A 65 -4.16 28.42 7.88
N VAL A 66 -3.59 27.27 8.24
CA VAL A 66 -4.29 26.22 8.97
C VAL A 66 -4.72 26.76 10.35
N PRO A 67 -5.99 26.57 10.77
CA PRO A 67 -6.46 27.04 12.07
C PRO A 67 -5.68 26.45 13.25
N PRO A 68 -5.57 27.14 14.39
CA PRO A 68 -4.77 26.70 15.53
C PRO A 68 -5.10 25.29 16.04
N ASN A 69 -6.38 24.91 16.06
CA ASN A 69 -6.82 23.59 16.51
C ASN A 69 -6.27 22.47 15.61
N ASP A 70 -6.25 22.68 14.29
CA ASP A 70 -5.73 21.72 13.32
C ASP A 70 -4.21 21.75 13.19
N LEU A 71 -3.61 22.91 13.46
CA LEU A 71 -2.17 23.10 13.36
C LEU A 71 -1.41 22.20 14.34
N ASN A 72 -1.91 22.07 15.57
CA ASN A 72 -1.31 21.19 16.58
C ASN A 72 -1.31 19.73 16.13
N ASP A 73 -2.44 19.25 15.59
CA ASP A 73 -2.55 17.89 15.02
C ASP A 73 -1.56 17.69 13.86
N TRP A 74 -1.43 18.71 13.00
CA TRP A 74 -0.52 18.67 11.85
C TRP A 74 0.95 18.63 12.28
N LEU A 75 1.33 19.44 13.27
CA LEU A 75 2.68 19.45 13.83
C LEU A 75 3.03 18.11 14.48
N LYS A 76 2.10 17.55 15.26
CA LYS A 76 2.26 16.21 15.85
C LYS A 76 2.43 15.16 14.75
N PHE A 77 1.58 15.18 13.72
CA PHE A 77 1.70 14.29 12.58
C PHE A 77 3.08 14.41 11.88
N LEU A 78 3.57 15.64 11.68
CA LEU A 78 4.88 15.87 11.06
C LEU A 78 6.04 15.32 11.91
N GLN A 79 5.95 15.44 13.23
CA GLN A 79 6.93 14.84 14.15
C GLN A 79 6.90 13.31 14.07
N ASP A 80 5.71 12.72 14.15
CA ASP A 80 5.53 11.26 14.05
C ASP A 80 5.97 10.72 12.68
N LEU A 81 5.81 11.51 11.61
CA LEU A 81 6.23 11.14 10.27
C LEU A 81 7.75 11.07 10.15
N GLN A 82 8.53 11.77 10.98
CA GLN A 82 9.99 11.64 10.98
C GLN A 82 10.45 10.27 11.46
N ALA A 83 9.65 9.54 12.26
CA ALA A 83 9.99 8.19 12.71
C ALA A 83 10.15 7.21 11.53
N VAL A 84 9.46 7.47 10.41
CA VAL A 84 9.58 6.70 9.16
C VAL A 84 11.01 6.70 8.61
N ASN A 85 11.84 7.70 8.93
CA ASN A 85 13.24 7.75 8.50
C ASN A 85 14.11 6.63 9.11
N LYS A 86 13.66 6.04 10.22
CA LYS A 86 14.33 4.91 10.87
C LYS A 86 13.89 3.56 10.30
N LEU A 87 12.89 3.54 9.41
CA LEU A 87 12.39 2.30 8.82
C LEU A 87 13.37 1.75 7.79
N GLU A 88 13.70 0.48 7.98
CA GLU A 88 14.50 -0.34 7.08
C GLU A 88 13.67 -1.57 6.73
N ILE A 89 13.23 -1.66 5.47
CA ILE A 89 12.39 -2.74 4.97
C ILE A 89 13.17 -3.52 3.91
N THR A 90 13.44 -4.79 4.15
CA THR A 90 14.10 -5.67 3.18
C THR A 90 13.30 -5.74 1.88
N ARG A 91 13.95 -5.51 0.74
CA ARG A 91 13.28 -5.58 -0.57
C ARG A 91 13.02 -7.03 -1.01
N TYR A 92 13.92 -7.93 -0.64
CA TYR A 92 13.80 -9.35 -0.96
C TYR A 92 12.68 -9.99 -0.13
N ALA A 93 11.61 -10.40 -0.81
CA ALA A 93 10.37 -10.88 -0.18
C ALA A 93 10.20 -12.41 -0.21
N ILE A 94 11.19 -13.14 -0.71
CA ILE A 94 11.12 -14.58 -1.00
C ILE A 94 12.21 -15.31 -0.21
N ILE A 95 11.96 -16.53 0.25
CA ILE A 95 13.01 -17.38 0.87
C ILE A 95 13.92 -17.95 -0.22
N THR A 96 15.16 -18.27 0.11
CA THR A 96 16.05 -19.07 -0.76
C THR A 96 15.40 -20.43 -1.08
N ILE A 97 15.17 -20.69 -2.37
CA ILE A 97 14.58 -21.96 -2.88
C ILE A 97 13.20 -22.25 -2.25
N PRO A 98 12.17 -21.45 -2.60
CA PRO A 98 10.82 -21.69 -2.12
C PRO A 98 10.20 -22.90 -2.84
N VAL A 99 9.55 -23.77 -2.07
CA VAL A 99 8.72 -24.86 -2.59
C VAL A 99 7.34 -24.35 -2.94
N THR A 100 6.79 -23.47 -2.09
CA THR A 100 5.49 -22.84 -2.33
C THR A 100 5.58 -21.34 -2.10
N ILE A 101 4.90 -20.59 -2.96
CA ILE A 101 4.72 -19.15 -2.87
C ILE A 101 3.22 -18.86 -2.96
N ASP A 102 2.66 -18.40 -1.84
CA ASP A 102 1.25 -18.04 -1.73
C ASP A 102 1.09 -16.53 -1.60
N LEU A 103 0.04 -16.00 -2.21
CA LEU A 103 -0.33 -14.60 -2.08
C LEU A 103 -1.51 -14.47 -1.10
N LEU A 104 -1.23 -13.86 0.05
CA LEU A 104 -2.23 -13.62 1.08
C LEU A 104 -2.77 -12.19 0.98
N CYS A 105 -4.05 -12.03 0.69
CA CYS A 105 -4.65 -10.74 0.33
C CYS A 105 -5.76 -10.39 1.32
N PHE A 106 -5.65 -9.24 1.98
CA PHE A 106 -6.60 -8.82 3.01
C PHE A 106 -7.16 -7.45 2.68
N CYS A 107 -8.45 -7.23 2.96
CA CYS A 107 -9.05 -5.91 2.90
C CYS A 107 -9.88 -5.60 4.14
N ASP A 108 -9.97 -4.31 4.44
CA ASP A 108 -10.66 -3.82 5.63
C ASP A 108 -11.15 -2.37 5.46
N VAL A 109 -12.11 -1.99 6.29
CA VAL A 109 -12.66 -0.64 6.46
C VAL A 109 -12.49 -0.21 7.90
N LEU A 110 -11.89 0.95 8.10
CA LEU A 110 -11.67 1.52 9.42
C LEU A 110 -11.97 3.01 9.46
N ASP A 111 -12.98 3.39 10.25
CA ASP A 111 -13.45 4.76 10.49
C ASP A 111 -13.62 5.58 9.19
N LYS A 112 -12.55 6.27 8.78
CA LYS A 112 -12.50 7.22 7.65
C LYS A 112 -11.70 6.72 6.46
N ALA A 113 -11.28 5.47 6.43
CA ALA A 113 -10.57 4.90 5.30
C ALA A 113 -10.89 3.42 5.10
N TYR A 114 -10.62 2.93 3.90
CA TYR A 114 -10.61 1.50 3.60
C TYR A 114 -9.37 1.16 2.80
N GLY A 115 -8.99 -0.10 2.79
CA GLY A 115 -7.72 -0.50 2.21
C GLY A 115 -7.59 -1.99 1.96
N ALA A 116 -6.47 -2.31 1.32
CA ALA A 116 -6.10 -3.63 0.86
C ALA A 116 -4.59 -3.81 1.05
N VAL A 117 -4.17 -4.97 1.55
CA VAL A 117 -2.76 -5.34 1.73
C VAL A 117 -2.52 -6.73 1.16
N LEU A 118 -1.38 -6.89 0.49
CA LEU A 118 -0.92 -8.15 -0.08
C LEU A 118 0.36 -8.57 0.62
N TYR A 119 0.38 -9.81 1.10
CA TYR A 119 1.55 -10.47 1.64
C TYR A 119 1.96 -11.60 0.70
N LEU A 120 3.27 -11.75 0.52
CA LEU A 120 3.86 -12.93 -0.09
C LEU A 120 4.28 -13.87 1.03
N CYS A 121 3.79 -15.11 1.00
CA CYS A 121 4.10 -16.15 1.96
C CYS A 121 4.87 -17.25 1.23
N CYS A 122 6.14 -17.42 1.59
CA CYS A 122 7.00 -18.44 1.02
C CYS A 122 7.21 -19.55 2.02
N LYS A 123 7.30 -20.79 1.54
CA LYS A 123 7.68 -21.95 2.34
C LYS A 123 8.78 -22.75 1.62
N ASN A 124 9.80 -23.18 2.35
CA ASN A 124 10.87 -24.03 1.81
C ASN A 124 10.66 -25.52 2.15
N GLU A 125 11.57 -26.38 1.68
CA GLU A 125 11.51 -27.84 1.91
C GLU A 125 11.64 -28.22 3.39
N SER A 126 12.36 -27.43 4.19
CA SER A 126 12.49 -27.65 5.64
C SER A 126 11.24 -27.22 6.42
N GLY A 127 10.27 -26.59 5.76
CA GLY A 127 9.02 -26.13 6.35
C GLY A 127 9.09 -24.75 7.00
N GLU A 128 10.20 -24.03 6.87
CA GLU A 128 10.33 -22.63 7.26
C GLU A 128 9.40 -21.76 6.40
N VAL A 129 8.70 -20.83 7.06
CA VAL A 129 7.76 -19.92 6.42
C VAL A 129 8.24 -18.49 6.63
N GLN A 130 8.28 -17.72 5.55
CA GLN A 130 8.54 -16.28 5.58
C GLN A 130 7.39 -15.55 4.92
N THR A 131 6.89 -14.53 5.62
CA THR A 131 5.82 -13.69 5.12
C THR A 131 6.30 -12.26 5.03
N CYS A 132 6.16 -11.65 3.86
CA CYS A 132 6.58 -10.27 3.60
C CYS A 132 5.44 -9.47 2.98
N ILE A 133 5.28 -8.21 3.39
CA ILE A 133 4.33 -7.29 2.72
C ILE A 133 4.88 -6.98 1.34
N LEU A 134 4.09 -7.25 0.32
CA LEU A 134 4.42 -6.92 -1.06
C LEU A 134 4.00 -5.49 -1.39
N CYS A 135 2.75 -5.16 -1.11
CA CYS A 135 2.23 -3.80 -1.24
C CYS A 135 0.92 -3.62 -0.48
N ARG A 136 0.56 -2.36 -0.27
CA ARG A 136 -0.70 -1.95 0.34
C ARG A 136 -1.27 -0.76 -0.41
N LYS A 137 -2.59 -0.63 -0.37
CA LYS A 137 -3.30 0.54 -0.87
C LYS A 137 -4.41 0.93 0.07
N SER A 138 -4.57 2.23 0.27
CA SER A 138 -5.65 2.80 1.09
C SER A 138 -6.31 3.97 0.37
N ILE A 139 -7.61 4.12 0.63
CA ILE A 139 -8.46 5.18 0.12
C ILE A 139 -9.20 5.79 1.29
N VAL A 140 -9.21 7.13 1.37
CA VAL A 140 -10.02 7.85 2.36
C VAL A 140 -11.47 7.79 1.94
N CYS A 141 -12.35 7.46 2.88
CA CYS A 141 -13.78 7.34 2.66
C CYS A 141 -14.37 8.64 2.08
N PRO A 142 -15.41 8.54 1.24
CA PRO A 142 -16.12 9.71 0.75
C PRO A 142 -16.70 10.54 1.91
N ILE A 143 -16.75 11.87 1.73
CA ILE A 143 -17.42 12.77 2.70
C ILE A 143 -18.93 12.52 2.73
N LYS A 144 -19.50 12.15 1.58
CA LYS A 144 -20.93 11.80 1.48
C LYS A 144 -21.18 10.52 2.26
N ALA A 145 -22.22 10.55 3.09
CA ALA A 145 -22.65 9.41 3.87
C ALA A 145 -22.78 8.17 2.98
N THR A 146 -21.97 7.17 3.29
CA THR A 146 -21.95 5.86 2.63
C THR A 146 -22.04 4.84 3.75
N THR A 147 -22.88 3.81 3.60
CA THR A 147 -23.04 2.80 4.64
C THR A 147 -21.79 1.94 4.74
N THR A 148 -21.50 1.42 5.93
CA THR A 148 -20.33 0.53 6.17
C THR A 148 -20.28 -0.65 5.18
N PRO A 149 -21.39 -1.36 4.88
CA PRO A 149 -21.36 -2.45 3.90
C PRO A 149 -20.88 -2.04 2.50
N HIS A 150 -21.22 -0.83 2.06
CA HIS A 150 -20.76 -0.32 0.76
C HIS A 150 -19.28 0.03 0.75
N LEU A 151 -18.74 0.49 1.88
CA LEU A 151 -17.30 0.70 2.04
C LEU A 151 -16.56 -0.65 2.09
N GLU A 152 -17.12 -1.66 2.74
CA GLU A 152 -16.54 -3.01 2.82
C GLU A 152 -16.45 -3.65 1.44
N LEU A 153 -17.52 -3.54 0.64
CA LEU A 153 -17.50 -3.96 -0.76
C LEU A 153 -16.50 -3.15 -1.60
N SER A 154 -16.31 -1.86 -1.29
CA SER A 154 -15.30 -1.03 -1.95
C SER A 154 -13.87 -1.45 -1.59
N ALA A 155 -13.65 -1.91 -0.36
CA ALA A 155 -12.38 -2.48 0.09
C ALA A 155 -12.08 -3.79 -0.67
N ALA A 156 -13.07 -4.68 -0.80
CA ALA A 156 -12.96 -5.90 -1.58
C ALA A 156 -12.65 -5.62 -3.06
N LEU A 157 -13.32 -4.63 -3.67
CA LEU A 157 -13.04 -4.20 -5.04
C LEU A 157 -11.62 -3.62 -5.18
N LEU A 158 -11.14 -2.86 -4.19
CA LEU A 158 -9.78 -2.34 -4.16
C LEU A 158 -8.75 -3.47 -4.10
N LEU A 159 -8.99 -4.50 -3.28
CA LEU A 159 -8.15 -5.68 -3.15
C LEU A 159 -8.00 -6.41 -4.49
N VAL A 160 -9.12 -6.75 -5.13
CA VAL A 160 -9.13 -7.45 -6.42
C VAL A 160 -8.37 -6.69 -7.51
N ARG A 161 -8.55 -5.37 -7.58
CA ARG A 161 -7.80 -4.54 -8.53
C ARG A 161 -6.31 -4.52 -8.24
N LEU A 162 -5.94 -4.49 -6.96
CA LEU A 162 -4.54 -4.51 -6.54
C LEU A 162 -3.89 -5.86 -6.88
N VAL A 163 -4.56 -6.96 -6.57
CA VAL A 163 -4.13 -8.34 -6.88
C VAL A 163 -3.97 -8.53 -8.38
N SER A 164 -4.98 -8.17 -9.19
CA SER A 164 -4.92 -8.27 -10.65
C SER A 164 -3.71 -7.51 -11.23
N LYS A 165 -3.44 -6.29 -10.74
CA LYS A 165 -2.28 -5.51 -11.18
C LYS A 165 -0.96 -6.15 -10.74
N VAL A 166 -0.87 -6.63 -9.51
CA VAL A 166 0.35 -7.26 -8.97
C VAL A 166 0.68 -8.54 -9.71
N ILE A 167 -0.29 -9.43 -9.91
CA ILE A 167 -0.10 -10.70 -10.64
C ILE A 167 0.39 -10.45 -12.07
N SER A 168 -0.10 -9.39 -12.73
CA SER A 168 0.36 -9.03 -14.08
C SER A 168 1.82 -8.57 -14.16
N ILE A 169 2.45 -8.23 -13.03
CA ILE A 169 3.80 -7.63 -12.97
C ILE A 169 4.81 -8.59 -12.33
N ILE A 170 4.40 -9.35 -11.33
CA ILE A 170 5.31 -10.28 -10.64
C ILE A 170 5.71 -11.42 -11.57
N GLN A 171 6.99 -11.75 -11.58
CA GLN A 171 7.57 -12.82 -12.41
C GLN A 171 7.84 -14.09 -11.59
N VAL A 172 7.09 -14.28 -10.50
CA VAL A 172 7.23 -15.44 -9.61
C VAL A 172 5.97 -16.30 -9.74
N PRO A 173 6.10 -17.63 -9.78
CA PRO A 173 4.95 -18.51 -9.81
C PRO A 173 4.22 -18.40 -8.46
N ILE A 174 2.94 -18.02 -8.50
CA ILE A 174 2.07 -18.04 -7.32
C ILE A 174 1.28 -19.34 -7.34
N ASN A 175 1.42 -20.14 -6.29
CA ASN A 175 0.71 -21.40 -6.13
C ASN A 175 -0.76 -21.16 -5.78
N HIS A 176 -1.01 -20.32 -4.76
CA HIS A 176 -2.36 -20.00 -4.31
C HIS A 176 -2.53 -18.51 -4.04
N ILE A 177 -3.75 -18.01 -4.29
CA ILE A 177 -4.16 -16.65 -3.96
C ILE A 177 -5.36 -16.75 -3.04
N TYR A 178 -5.23 -16.20 -1.85
CA TYR A 178 -6.26 -16.24 -0.83
C TYR A 178 -6.72 -14.82 -0.52
N MET A 179 -8.04 -14.62 -0.48
CA MET A 179 -8.67 -13.31 -0.32
C MET A 179 -9.48 -13.29 0.97
N TRP A 180 -9.21 -12.34 1.86
CA TRP A 180 -9.89 -12.20 3.14
C TRP A 180 -10.55 -10.84 3.30
N THR A 181 -11.71 -10.88 3.92
CA THR A 181 -12.43 -9.74 4.49
C THR A 181 -13.13 -10.20 5.77
N ASP A 182 -13.31 -9.29 6.70
CA ASP A 182 -14.11 -9.50 7.92
C ASP A 182 -15.59 -9.15 7.74
N SER A 183 -15.97 -8.66 6.55
CA SER A 183 -17.36 -8.36 6.23
C SER A 183 -18.11 -9.57 5.67
N ASN A 184 -18.97 -10.16 6.51
CA ASN A 184 -19.94 -11.16 6.06
C ASN A 184 -20.91 -10.62 5.00
N ILE A 185 -21.25 -9.33 5.04
CA ILE A 185 -22.17 -8.72 4.07
C ILE A 185 -21.50 -8.61 2.70
N ALA A 186 -20.25 -8.14 2.64
CA ALA A 186 -19.49 -8.08 1.40
C ALA A 186 -19.28 -9.48 0.80
N LEU A 187 -18.94 -10.48 1.63
CA LEU A 187 -18.84 -11.87 1.19
C LEU A 187 -20.15 -12.41 0.62
N ALA A 188 -21.28 -12.13 1.28
CA ALA A 188 -22.58 -12.55 0.80
C ALA A 188 -22.89 -11.92 -0.57
N TRP A 189 -22.63 -10.61 -0.75
CA TRP A 189 -22.85 -9.94 -2.03
C TRP A 189 -21.97 -10.46 -3.15
N ILE A 190 -20.69 -10.75 -2.89
CA ILE A 190 -19.76 -11.28 -3.89
C ILE A 190 -20.25 -12.65 -4.43
N LYS A 191 -20.84 -13.48 -3.55
CA LYS A 191 -21.37 -14.81 -3.90
C LYS A 191 -22.71 -14.77 -4.66
N ILE A 192 -23.44 -13.66 -4.62
CA ILE A 192 -24.71 -13.52 -5.33
C ILE A 192 -24.45 -13.12 -6.78
N PRO A 193 -25.11 -13.74 -7.79
CA PRO A 193 -25.04 -13.28 -9.17
C PRO A 193 -25.37 -11.80 -9.29
N HIS A 194 -24.47 -11.03 -9.92
CA HIS A 194 -24.53 -9.57 -9.89
C HIS A 194 -25.85 -8.99 -10.46
N GLU A 195 -26.51 -9.70 -11.37
CA GLU A 195 -27.80 -9.34 -11.97
C GLU A 195 -28.94 -9.27 -10.94
N LYS A 196 -28.81 -9.99 -9.83
CA LYS A 196 -29.79 -10.00 -8.74
C LYS A 196 -29.56 -8.87 -7.73
N LEU A 197 -28.49 -8.12 -7.86
CA LEU A 197 -28.10 -7.05 -6.94
C LEU A 197 -28.52 -5.69 -7.49
N LYS A 198 -28.81 -4.74 -6.60
CA LYS A 198 -29.04 -3.34 -7.00
C LYS A 198 -27.78 -2.78 -7.67
N THR A 199 -27.94 -1.90 -8.65
CA THR A 199 -26.87 -1.37 -9.50
C THR A 199 -25.61 -0.93 -8.74
N TYR A 200 -25.78 -0.28 -7.58
CA TYR A 200 -24.66 0.18 -6.75
C TYR A 200 -23.76 -0.97 -6.24
N VAL A 201 -24.36 -2.11 -5.89
CA VAL A 201 -23.65 -3.32 -5.43
C VAL A 201 -23.26 -4.21 -6.63
N SER A 202 -24.16 -4.31 -7.62
CA SER A 202 -23.97 -5.10 -8.83
C SER A 202 -22.70 -4.72 -9.60
N ASN A 203 -22.45 -3.41 -9.78
CA ASN A 203 -21.30 -2.94 -10.54
C ASN A 203 -19.95 -3.38 -9.91
N PRO A 204 -19.67 -3.14 -8.61
CA PRO A 204 -18.51 -3.70 -7.93
C PRO A 204 -18.41 -5.22 -8.03
N VAL A 205 -19.50 -5.94 -7.75
CA VAL A 205 -19.51 -7.42 -7.77
C VAL A 205 -19.20 -7.96 -9.16
N LYS A 206 -19.75 -7.35 -10.22
CA LYS A 206 -19.41 -7.68 -11.60
C LYS A 206 -17.92 -7.59 -11.85
N ILE A 207 -17.29 -6.49 -11.43
CA ILE A 207 -15.84 -6.29 -11.62
C ILE A 207 -15.03 -7.30 -10.80
N ILE A 208 -15.41 -7.53 -9.55
CA ILE A 208 -14.77 -8.53 -8.67
C ILE A 208 -14.78 -9.91 -9.35
N ASN A 209 -15.95 -10.35 -9.81
CA ASN A 209 -16.11 -11.66 -10.44
C ASN A 209 -15.47 -11.74 -11.83
N THR A 210 -15.34 -10.62 -12.54
CA THR A 210 -14.65 -10.59 -13.85
C THR A 210 -13.14 -10.69 -13.69
N LEU A 211 -12.56 -9.95 -12.75
CA LEU A 211 -11.10 -9.93 -12.54
C LEU A 211 -10.61 -11.18 -11.81
N CYS A 212 -11.47 -11.79 -10.98
CA CYS A 212 -11.09 -12.87 -10.07
C CYS A 212 -12.20 -13.94 -9.98
N PRO A 213 -12.55 -14.63 -11.08
CA PRO A 213 -13.70 -15.55 -11.10
C PRO A 213 -13.55 -16.76 -10.18
N ASN A 214 -12.32 -17.17 -9.86
CA ASN A 214 -12.01 -18.41 -9.14
C ASN A 214 -11.21 -18.19 -7.85
N TYR A 215 -11.19 -16.98 -7.29
CA TYR A 215 -10.41 -16.72 -6.08
C TYR A 215 -11.18 -17.14 -4.82
N ASP A 216 -10.44 -17.73 -3.89
CA ASP A 216 -10.99 -18.24 -2.63
C ASP A 216 -11.20 -17.09 -1.64
N TRP A 217 -12.44 -16.62 -1.56
CA TRP A 217 -12.89 -15.60 -0.61
C TRP A 217 -13.25 -16.22 0.73
N ARG A 218 -12.53 -15.80 1.77
CA ARG A 218 -12.66 -16.30 3.14
C ARG A 218 -13.02 -15.17 4.08
N HIS A 219 -13.68 -15.54 5.17
CA HIS A 219 -13.91 -14.64 6.30
C HIS A 219 -12.69 -14.65 7.22
N ALA A 220 -12.23 -13.48 7.65
CA ALA A 220 -11.27 -13.31 8.74
C ALA A 220 -11.98 -12.67 9.94
N ASN A 221 -11.64 -13.05 11.17
CA ASN A 221 -12.10 -12.27 12.32
C ASN A 221 -11.42 -10.89 12.27
N SER A 222 -12.12 -9.82 12.67
CA SER A 222 -11.56 -8.47 12.64
C SER A 222 -10.27 -8.35 13.46
N THR A 223 -10.13 -9.10 14.57
CA THR A 223 -8.90 -9.13 15.39
C THR A 223 -7.70 -9.79 14.70
N ASP A 224 -7.96 -10.65 13.72
CA ASP A 224 -6.95 -11.43 13.01
C ASP A 224 -6.68 -10.87 11.60
N ASN A 225 -7.29 -9.72 11.25
CA ASN A 225 -7.19 -9.12 9.93
C ASN A 225 -5.96 -8.17 9.86
N PRO A 226 -4.85 -8.57 9.22
CA PRO A 226 -3.67 -7.72 9.09
C PRO A 226 -3.89 -6.54 8.14
N ALA A 227 -5.04 -6.45 7.45
CA ALA A 227 -5.44 -5.25 6.73
C ALA A 227 -5.88 -4.11 7.64
N ASP A 228 -6.04 -4.34 8.95
CA ASP A 228 -6.35 -3.29 9.91
C ASP A 228 -5.35 -2.15 9.71
N LEU A 229 -5.89 -1.04 9.20
CA LEU A 229 -5.11 0.00 8.57
C LEU A 229 -4.30 0.81 9.59
N ILE A 230 -4.54 0.60 10.89
CA ILE A 230 -4.01 1.38 12.01
C ILE A 230 -3.13 0.57 12.96
N SER A 231 -3.01 -0.76 12.84
CA SER A 231 -2.15 -1.55 13.74
C SER A 231 -0.65 -1.30 13.45
N MET A 232 -0.14 -0.23 14.05
CA MET A 232 1.27 -0.02 14.32
C MET A 232 1.53 -0.57 15.71
N ASP A 233 2.70 -1.16 15.94
CA ASP A 233 3.06 -1.58 17.28
C ASP A 233 3.32 -0.36 18.20
N GLU A 234 3.64 -0.61 19.46
CA GLU A 234 3.90 0.41 20.49
C GLU A 234 4.99 1.43 20.10
N ASP A 235 5.84 1.14 19.11
CA ASP A 235 6.91 2.01 18.59
C ASP A 235 6.49 2.83 17.35
N ASN A 236 5.20 2.82 16.97
CA ASN A 236 4.71 3.47 15.75
C ASN A 236 5.38 2.97 14.46
N ILE A 237 5.86 1.72 14.47
CA ILE A 237 6.53 1.06 13.35
C ILE A 237 5.66 -0.11 12.89
N LEU A 238 5.48 -0.25 11.58
CA LEU A 238 4.94 -1.47 11.00
C LEU A 238 6.05 -2.53 11.04
N ARG A 239 6.13 -3.32 12.13
CA ARG A 239 7.07 -4.43 12.22
C ARG A 239 6.58 -5.56 11.32
N VAL A 240 7.24 -5.73 10.18
CA VAL A 240 7.12 -6.96 9.38
C VAL A 240 7.66 -8.11 10.23
N GLY A 241 6.78 -9.01 10.68
CA GLY A 241 7.20 -10.28 11.29
C GLY A 241 7.32 -10.33 12.82
N GLY A 242 6.47 -9.63 13.58
CA GLY A 242 6.41 -9.77 15.04
C GLY A 242 6.26 -11.21 15.58
N CYS A 243 5.82 -12.17 14.74
CA CYS A 243 5.70 -13.59 15.14
C CYS A 243 6.81 -14.54 14.64
N LEU A 244 7.82 -14.11 13.88
CA LEU A 244 8.73 -15.07 13.21
C LEU A 244 10.23 -14.69 13.24
N GLN A 245 10.70 -13.96 14.25
CA GLN A 245 12.12 -13.61 14.41
C GLN A 245 12.98 -14.76 14.96
N LYS A 246 13.06 -15.90 14.27
CA LYS A 246 14.04 -16.96 14.61
C LYS A 246 14.59 -17.70 13.38
N THR A 247 15.34 -17.04 12.50
CA THR A 247 16.36 -17.75 11.71
C THR A 247 17.57 -16.85 11.43
N ARG A 248 18.77 -17.45 11.54
CA ARG A 248 20.08 -16.82 11.35
C ARG A 248 20.71 -17.43 10.09
N ILE A 249 20.89 -16.68 9.00
CA ILE A 249 21.72 -17.11 7.87
C ILE A 249 22.53 -15.92 7.30
N THR A 250 23.75 -16.22 6.86
CA THR A 250 24.90 -15.34 6.60
C THR A 250 24.98 -14.73 5.18
N PRO A 251 25.82 -13.69 4.96
CA PRO A 251 25.66 -12.69 3.90
C PRO A 251 25.97 -13.06 2.43
N ASP A 252 26.51 -14.24 2.12
CA ASP A 252 27.27 -14.43 0.86
C ASP A 252 26.57 -15.16 -0.30
N GLU A 253 25.25 -15.39 -0.25
CA GLU A 253 24.57 -16.22 -1.27
C GLU A 253 23.65 -15.46 -2.25
N ASN A 254 23.81 -14.14 -2.40
CA ASN A 254 22.91 -13.34 -3.24
C ASN A 254 23.55 -12.80 -4.54
N TYR A 255 22.83 -13.00 -5.65
CA TYR A 255 22.78 -12.24 -6.93
C TYR A 255 23.48 -12.83 -8.18
N PRO A 256 22.70 -12.92 -9.27
CA PRO A 256 23.08 -12.23 -10.51
C PRO A 256 21.96 -11.33 -11.08
N LYS A 257 22.37 -10.23 -11.73
CA LYS A 257 21.54 -9.21 -12.42
C LYS A 257 21.29 -9.55 -13.89
N LEU A 258 20.26 -8.96 -14.51
CA LEU A 258 20.24 -8.53 -15.92
C LEU A 258 19.10 -7.51 -16.22
N LEU A 259 19.35 -6.51 -17.09
CA LEU A 259 18.49 -6.07 -18.22
C LEU A 259 19.12 -4.87 -19.02
N PRO A 260 18.82 -4.70 -20.34
CA PRO A 260 19.54 -3.83 -21.29
C PRO A 260 18.78 -2.54 -21.72
N ALA A 261 19.40 -1.76 -22.61
CA ALA A 261 19.20 -0.32 -22.83
C ALA A 261 18.52 0.12 -24.16
N HIS A 262 18.09 1.39 -24.17
CA HIS A 262 17.85 2.34 -25.29
C HIS A 262 16.38 2.67 -25.68
N LEU A 263 15.92 3.87 -25.28
CA LEU A 263 14.77 4.58 -25.89
C LEU A 263 14.93 6.11 -25.70
N HIS A 264 14.89 6.88 -26.78
CA HIS A 264 14.98 8.35 -26.79
C HIS A 264 13.58 9.00 -26.76
N VAL A 265 13.13 9.44 -25.58
CA VAL A 265 11.88 10.22 -25.37
C VAL A 265 12.11 11.25 -24.24
N CYS A 266 11.40 12.38 -24.24
CA CYS A 266 11.48 13.40 -23.18
C CYS A 266 11.18 12.83 -21.77
N PRO A 267 11.68 13.42 -20.67
CA PRO A 267 11.85 12.73 -19.40
C PRO A 267 10.51 12.51 -18.70
N GLN A 268 9.57 13.43 -18.84
CA GLN A 268 8.22 13.31 -18.30
C GLN A 268 7.40 12.27 -19.06
N THR A 269 7.54 12.20 -20.38
CA THR A 269 6.84 11.22 -21.22
C THR A 269 7.44 9.83 -21.05
N LEU A 270 8.77 9.72 -20.96
CA LEU A 270 9.47 8.48 -20.61
C LEU A 270 9.06 8.01 -19.21
N LEU A 271 9.03 8.90 -18.22
CA LEU A 271 8.57 8.56 -16.86
C LEU A 271 7.10 8.12 -16.84
N HIS A 272 6.25 8.72 -17.67
CA HIS A 272 4.84 8.33 -17.77
C HIS A 272 4.67 6.96 -18.43
N LEU A 273 5.32 6.73 -19.57
CA LEU A 273 5.29 5.45 -20.31
C LEU A 273 5.92 4.32 -19.49
N VAL A 274 7.09 4.58 -18.90
CA VAL A 274 7.76 3.61 -18.01
C VAL A 274 6.93 3.33 -16.76
N ARG A 275 6.14 4.28 -16.23
CA ARG A 275 5.19 4.02 -15.12
C ARG A 275 3.94 3.23 -15.52
N GLN A 276 3.58 3.25 -16.80
CA GLN A 276 2.44 2.47 -17.29
C GLN A 276 2.83 1.00 -17.47
N GLU A 277 4.06 0.73 -17.91
CA GLU A 277 4.54 -0.63 -18.20
C GLU A 277 5.47 -1.25 -17.13
N PHE A 278 6.24 -0.46 -16.37
CA PHE A 278 7.22 -0.96 -15.40
C PHE A 278 7.21 -0.18 -14.06
N TRP A 279 7.82 -0.77 -13.04
CA TRP A 279 7.95 -0.16 -11.71
C TRP A 279 9.41 0.12 -11.33
N PRO A 280 10.07 1.09 -11.97
CA PRO A 280 11.49 1.32 -11.72
C PRO A 280 11.70 2.07 -10.39
N VAL A 281 12.51 1.46 -9.54
CA VAL A 281 13.06 2.11 -8.34
C VAL A 281 14.01 3.24 -8.80
N GLY A 282 13.79 4.45 -8.30
CA GLY A 282 14.60 5.63 -8.67
C GLY A 282 14.19 6.33 -9.99
N GLY A 283 13.01 6.01 -10.55
CA GLY A 283 12.58 6.46 -11.87
C GLY A 283 12.71 7.96 -12.18
N ARG A 284 12.55 8.86 -11.19
CA ARG A 284 12.75 10.31 -11.40
C ARG A 284 14.21 10.68 -11.71
N ASN A 285 15.17 10.06 -11.03
CA ASN A 285 16.60 10.36 -11.24
C ASN A 285 17.14 9.68 -12.49
N LEU A 286 16.63 8.49 -12.80
CA LEU A 286 16.90 7.77 -14.06
C LEU A 286 16.36 8.54 -15.27
N ALA A 287 15.11 9.02 -15.24
CA ALA A 287 14.55 9.79 -16.34
C ALA A 287 15.30 11.10 -16.61
N ARG A 288 15.78 11.80 -15.56
CA ARG A 288 16.61 13.01 -15.72
C ARG A 288 17.97 12.73 -16.36
N LYS A 289 18.58 11.58 -16.06
CA LYS A 289 19.88 11.17 -16.63
C LYS A 289 19.82 10.73 -18.09
N ILE A 290 18.63 10.38 -18.59
CA ILE A 290 18.44 9.90 -19.97
C ILE A 290 18.15 11.05 -20.93
N VAL A 291 17.65 12.18 -20.42
CA VAL A 291 17.27 13.32 -21.26
C VAL A 291 18.26 14.48 -21.24
N ASN A 292 19.06 14.59 -20.17
CA ASN A 292 20.22 15.45 -20.14
C ASN A 292 21.47 14.65 -20.51
#